data_AF-A0A961AAJ2-F1
#
_entry.id   AF-A0A961AAJ2-F1
#
_cell.length_a   1.000
_cell.length_b   1.000
_cell.length_c   1.000
_cell.angle_alpha   90.00
_cell.angle_beta   90.00
_cell.angle_gamma   90.00
#
_symmetry.space_group_name_H-M   'P 1'
#
loop_
_entity.id
_entity.type
_entity.pdbx_description
1 polymer ?
#
loop_
_entity_poly.entity_id
_entity_poly.type
_entity_poly.pdbx_seq_one_letter_code
_entity_poly.pdbx_strand_id
1 'polypeptide(L)'
;MIKPCLLAAYVCCDNGDELEFDEFMPDDPDMFHVRVRLWIGSNPDGRSGDDFHVTITTPSYLDSQMLATGNEIIMVKPYILVRHFEHALILQNIREALDEIEETSWVRVAVILHQMASWEFFYAIFQDGNMDRNFAEREPK
;
A
#
# COMPACT_ATOMS: atom_id res chain seq x y z
N MET A 1 -20.26 7.24 -7.82
CA MET A 1 -19.50 6.69 -6.69
C MET A 1 -18.26 6.04 -7.26
N ILE A 2 -17.10 6.32 -6.69
CA ILE A 2 -15.81 5.75 -7.07
C ILE A 2 -15.57 4.54 -6.19
N LYS A 3 -15.23 3.42 -6.83
CA LYS A 3 -14.81 2.18 -6.19
C LYS A 3 -13.36 1.89 -6.61
N PRO A 4 -12.38 1.99 -5.71
CA PRO A 4 -11.00 1.71 -6.08
C PRO A 4 -10.81 0.24 -6.46
N CYS A 5 -9.86 -0.02 -7.34
CA CYS A 5 -9.49 -1.36 -7.73
C CYS A 5 -7.96 -1.47 -7.84
N LEU A 6 -7.43 -2.63 -7.43
CA LEU A 6 -6.03 -2.95 -7.60
C LEU A 6 -5.78 -3.30 -9.07
N LEU A 7 -5.01 -2.47 -9.76
CA LEU A 7 -4.64 -2.68 -11.17
C LEU A 7 -3.41 -3.57 -11.29
N ALA A 8 -2.40 -3.31 -10.45
CA ALA A 8 -1.17 -4.09 -10.39
C ALA A 8 -0.48 -3.95 -9.03
N ALA A 9 0.42 -4.87 -8.71
CA ALA A 9 1.26 -4.82 -7.53
C ALA A 9 2.69 -5.21 -7.90
N TYR A 10 3.66 -4.48 -7.34
CA TYR A 10 5.08 -4.66 -7.63
C TYR A 10 5.90 -4.64 -6.35
N VAL A 11 6.91 -5.48 -6.26
CA VAL A 11 7.92 -5.40 -5.20
C VAL A 11 8.99 -4.39 -5.60
N CYS A 12 9.28 -3.43 -4.70
CA CYS A 12 10.36 -2.48 -4.89
C CYS A 12 11.68 -3.13 -4.44
N CYS A 13 12.56 -3.47 -5.38
CA CYS A 13 13.86 -4.07 -5.10
C CYS A 13 14.87 -3.00 -4.66
N ASP A 14 15.88 -3.38 -3.88
CA ASP A 14 16.89 -2.46 -3.35
C ASP A 14 17.74 -1.78 -4.44
N ASN A 15 17.84 -2.41 -5.62
CA ASN A 15 18.55 -1.88 -6.78
C ASN A 15 17.73 -0.87 -7.60
N GLY A 16 16.49 -0.60 -7.20
CA GLY A 16 15.56 0.29 -7.91
C GLY A 16 14.75 -0.40 -9.02
N ASP A 17 14.93 -1.69 -9.23
CA ASP A 17 14.06 -2.48 -10.11
C ASP A 17 12.71 -2.76 -9.44
N GLU A 18 11.73 -3.11 -10.25
CA GLU A 18 10.43 -3.57 -9.80
C GLU A 18 10.16 -4.97 -10.36
N LEU A 19 9.68 -5.86 -9.50
CA LEU A 19 9.25 -7.21 -9.88
C LEU A 19 7.74 -7.31 -9.72
N GLU A 20 7.05 -7.99 -10.63
CA GLU A 20 5.62 -8.26 -10.44
C GLU A 20 5.43 -9.03 -9.13
N PHE A 21 4.40 -8.66 -8.37
CA PHE A 21 4.24 -9.20 -7.01
C PHE A 21 4.05 -10.73 -7.01
N ASP A 22 3.50 -11.32 -8.07
CA ASP A 22 3.35 -12.77 -8.24
C ASP A 22 4.64 -13.48 -8.70
N GLU A 23 5.66 -12.74 -9.14
CA GLU A 23 6.99 -13.26 -9.49
C GLU A 23 7.97 -13.22 -8.29
N PHE A 24 7.67 -12.44 -7.24
CA PHE A 24 8.54 -12.29 -6.07
C PHE A 24 8.34 -13.40 -5.03
N MET A 25 9.41 -14.10 -4.64
CA MET A 25 9.41 -14.99 -3.47
C MET A 25 10.54 -14.56 -2.52
N PRO A 26 10.26 -14.27 -1.23
CA PRO A 26 11.32 -14.03 -0.27
C PRO A 26 12.12 -15.32 0.01
N ASP A 27 13.38 -15.17 0.39
CA ASP A 27 14.25 -16.31 0.75
C ASP A 27 13.68 -17.14 1.92
N ASP A 28 13.05 -16.45 2.89
CA ASP A 28 12.33 -17.07 4.00
C ASP A 28 10.87 -16.54 4.05
N PRO A 29 9.88 -17.36 3.66
CA PRO A 29 8.47 -17.00 3.72
C PRO A 29 7.96 -16.66 5.14
N ASP A 30 8.57 -17.20 6.20
CA ASP A 30 8.16 -16.98 7.60
C ASP A 30 8.91 -15.80 8.25
N MET A 31 9.91 -15.23 7.56
CA MET A 31 10.76 -14.16 8.08
C MET A 31 11.21 -13.19 6.97
N PHE A 32 10.29 -12.33 6.51
CA PHE A 32 10.59 -11.31 5.50
C PHE A 32 10.04 -9.92 5.83
N HIS A 33 10.56 -8.94 5.08
CA HIS A 33 10.13 -7.55 5.07
C HIS A 33 10.34 -6.97 3.66
N VAL A 34 9.27 -6.52 3.01
CA VAL A 34 9.32 -6.06 1.62
C VAL A 34 8.44 -4.85 1.41
N ARG A 35 8.90 -3.90 0.60
CA ARG A 35 8.11 -2.75 0.16
C ARG A 35 7.40 -3.09 -1.15
N VAL A 36 6.11 -2.79 -1.20
CA VAL A 36 5.24 -3.08 -2.35
C VAL A 36 4.62 -1.78 -2.85
N ARG A 37 4.71 -1.55 -4.15
CA ARG A 37 3.94 -0.55 -4.88
C ARG A 37 2.62 -1.18 -5.34
N LEU A 38 1.52 -0.60 -4.91
CA LEU A 38 0.15 -0.92 -5.34
C LEU A 38 -0.28 0.15 -6.32
N TRP A 39 -0.56 -0.25 -7.55
CA TRP A 39 -1.13 0.64 -8.55
C TRP A 39 -2.65 0.53 -8.47
N ILE A 40 -3.31 1.60 -7.98
CA ILE A 40 -4.74 1.59 -7.66
C ILE A 40 -5.45 2.63 -8.52
N GLY A 41 -6.50 2.20 -9.22
CA GLY A 41 -7.31 3.05 -10.10
C GLY A 41 -8.77 3.11 -9.70
N SER A 42 -9.53 3.99 -10.35
CA SER A 42 -10.98 4.14 -10.17
C SER A 42 -11.83 3.24 -11.07
N ASN A 43 -11.20 2.54 -12.03
CA ASN A 43 -11.87 1.63 -12.95
C ASN A 43 -10.96 0.44 -13.29
N PRO A 44 -11.47 -0.81 -13.26
CA PRO A 44 -10.72 -2.02 -13.63
C PRO A 44 -10.14 -2.01 -15.06
N ASP A 45 -10.59 -1.13 -15.95
CA ASP A 45 -10.08 -1.00 -17.32
C ASP A 45 -8.61 -0.52 -17.40
N GLY A 46 -7.99 -0.16 -16.27
CA GLY A 46 -6.54 0.04 -16.14
C GLY A 46 -5.97 1.26 -16.88
N ARG A 47 -6.81 2.24 -17.22
CA ARG A 47 -6.39 3.43 -17.98
C ARG A 47 -5.78 4.53 -17.12
N SER A 48 -6.07 4.54 -15.83
CA SER A 48 -5.51 5.49 -14.88
C SER A 48 -5.46 4.90 -13.47
N GLY A 49 -4.37 5.18 -12.76
CA GLY A 49 -4.12 4.74 -11.39
C GLY A 49 -3.01 5.55 -10.75
N ASP A 50 -3.09 5.74 -9.43
CA ASP A 50 -2.01 6.34 -8.65
C ASP A 50 -1.22 5.26 -7.90
N ASP A 51 0.02 5.59 -7.56
CA ASP A 51 0.92 4.71 -6.81
C ASP A 51 0.75 4.86 -5.30
N PHE A 52 0.43 3.74 -4.66
CA PHE A 52 0.38 3.61 -3.21
C PHE A 52 1.49 2.66 -2.76
N HIS A 53 2.15 2.95 -1.65
CA HIS A 53 3.23 2.12 -1.13
C HIS A 53 2.88 1.52 0.21
N VAL A 54 3.08 0.22 0.37
CA VAL A 54 2.86 -0.49 1.63
C VAL A 54 4.04 -1.38 1.92
N THR A 55 4.34 -1.58 3.20
CA THR A 55 5.31 -2.58 3.64
C THR A 55 4.57 -3.85 4.03
N ILE A 56 4.98 -4.99 3.49
CA ILE A 56 4.48 -6.31 3.91
C ILE A 56 5.58 -6.99 4.70
N THR A 57 5.27 -7.44 5.92
CA THR A 57 6.28 -8.00 6.82
C THR A 57 5.69 -9.07 7.72
N THR A 58 6.56 -9.94 8.20
CA THR A 58 6.20 -10.92 9.25
C THR A 58 6.44 -10.34 10.65
N PRO A 59 5.66 -10.77 11.66
CA PRO A 59 5.97 -10.49 13.06
C PRO A 59 7.37 -10.97 13.45
N SER A 60 7.80 -12.14 12.95
CA SER A 60 9.13 -12.72 13.19
C SER A 60 10.26 -11.78 12.77
N TYR A 61 10.12 -11.15 11.60
CA TYR A 61 11.11 -10.17 11.14
C TYR A 61 11.18 -8.96 12.08
N LEU A 62 10.03 -8.40 12.49
CA LEU A 62 10.00 -7.25 13.39
C LEU A 62 10.63 -7.58 14.74
N ASP A 63 10.33 -8.75 15.30
CA ASP A 63 10.94 -9.23 16.54
C ASP A 63 12.47 -9.34 16.42
N SER A 64 12.96 -9.88 15.29
CA SER A 64 14.41 -9.93 15.04
C SER A 64 15.07 -8.55 14.98
N GLN A 65 14.37 -7.54 14.44
CA GLN A 65 14.88 -6.17 14.38
C GLN A 65 14.92 -5.52 15.77
N MET A 66 13.93 -5.80 16.62
CA MET A 66 13.92 -5.36 18.02
C MET A 66 15.11 -5.95 18.78
N LEU A 67 15.31 -7.27 18.66
CA LEU A 67 16.43 -7.98 19.28
C LEU A 67 17.79 -7.45 18.80
N ALA A 68 17.94 -7.23 17.49
CA ALA A 68 19.19 -6.75 16.91
C ALA A 68 19.56 -5.32 17.33
N THR A 69 18.55 -4.45 17.49
CA THR A 69 18.77 -3.03 17.83
C THR A 69 18.71 -2.75 19.32
N GLY A 70 18.17 -3.66 20.12
CA GLY A 70 17.87 -3.43 21.54
C GLY A 70 16.70 -2.46 21.77
N ASN A 71 15.94 -2.12 20.73
CA ASN A 71 14.78 -1.24 20.82
C ASN A 71 13.54 -2.04 21.25
N GLU A 72 12.85 -1.58 22.29
CA GLU A 72 11.58 -2.19 22.74
C GLU A 72 10.35 -1.62 22.01
N ILE A 73 10.52 -0.62 21.15
CA ILE A 73 9.44 0.05 20.42
C ILE A 73 9.82 0.20 18.95
N ILE A 74 8.93 -0.23 18.05
CA ILE A 74 9.02 0.04 16.60
C ILE A 74 7.81 0.86 16.17
N MET A 75 8.08 1.99 15.50
CA MET A 75 7.05 2.78 14.83
C MET A 75 6.84 2.22 13.42
N VAL A 76 5.65 1.67 13.17
CA VAL A 76 5.29 1.09 11.86
C VAL A 76 4.28 1.99 11.15
N LYS A 77 4.50 2.31 9.87
CA LYS A 77 3.50 2.96 9.02
C LYS A 77 3.86 2.90 7.53
N PRO A 78 2.93 2.55 6.62
CA PRO A 78 1.82 1.61 6.77
C PRO A 78 2.28 0.18 6.47
N TYR A 79 1.90 -0.77 7.34
CA TYR A 79 2.39 -2.14 7.33
C TYR A 79 1.21 -3.11 7.20
N ILE A 80 1.34 -4.13 6.36
CA ILE A 80 0.50 -5.33 6.35
C ILE A 80 1.31 -6.43 7.04
N LEU A 81 0.78 -6.92 8.18
CA LEU A 81 1.39 -8.03 8.90
C LEU A 81 0.80 -9.35 8.42
N VAL A 82 1.68 -10.26 7.99
CA VAL A 82 1.30 -11.62 7.61
C VAL A 82 2.10 -12.64 8.39
N ARG A 83 1.53 -13.83 8.64
CA ARG A 83 2.25 -14.89 9.36
C ARG A 83 3.33 -15.54 8.51
N HIS A 84 3.05 -15.70 7.22
CA HIS A 84 3.96 -16.22 6.22
C HIS A 84 3.62 -15.59 4.87
N PHE A 85 4.56 -15.63 3.93
CA PHE A 85 4.36 -15.12 2.59
C PHE A 85 3.47 -16.06 1.79
N GLU A 86 2.30 -15.57 1.38
CA GLU A 86 1.41 -16.28 0.46
C GLU A 86 0.74 -15.24 -0.45
N HIS A 87 1.09 -15.28 -1.74
CA HIS A 87 0.74 -14.21 -2.68
C HIS A 87 -0.77 -14.05 -2.83
N ALA A 88 -1.49 -15.16 -2.99
CA ALA A 88 -2.91 -15.13 -3.32
C ALA A 88 -3.72 -14.52 -2.16
N LEU A 89 -3.40 -14.89 -0.93
CA LEU A 89 -4.01 -14.43 0.30
C LEU A 89 -3.71 -12.96 0.54
N ILE A 90 -2.46 -12.53 0.34
CA ILE A 90 -2.08 -11.12 0.47
C ILE A 90 -2.88 -10.26 -0.51
N LEU A 91 -2.85 -10.62 -1.80
CA LEU A 91 -3.55 -9.85 -2.83
C LEU A 91 -5.07 -9.91 -2.65
N GLN A 92 -5.61 -11.04 -2.21
CA GLN A 92 -7.02 -11.19 -1.89
C GLN A 92 -7.42 -10.22 -0.77
N ASN A 93 -6.68 -10.19 0.34
CA ASN A 93 -6.97 -9.29 1.46
C ASN A 93 -6.89 -7.81 1.04
N ILE A 94 -5.92 -7.45 0.20
CA ILE A 94 -5.83 -6.09 -0.35
C ILE A 94 -7.07 -5.79 -1.19
N ARG A 95 -7.48 -6.68 -2.09
CA ARG A 95 -8.67 -6.48 -2.94
C ARG A 95 -9.95 -6.37 -2.10
N GLU A 96 -10.12 -7.23 -1.10
CA GLU A 96 -11.26 -7.18 -0.18
C GLU A 96 -11.31 -5.83 0.56
N ALA A 97 -10.18 -5.33 1.05
CA ALA A 97 -10.11 -4.00 1.68
C ALA A 97 -10.46 -2.87 0.71
N LEU A 98 -10.09 -2.96 -0.57
CA LEU A 98 -10.49 -1.98 -1.59
C LEU A 98 -11.98 -2.07 -1.92
N ASP A 99 -12.55 -3.28 -1.92
CA ASP A 99 -13.95 -3.52 -2.24
C ASP A 99 -14.92 -2.91 -1.23
N GLU A 100 -14.48 -2.70 0.01
CA GLU A 100 -15.23 -2.03 1.08
C GLU A 100 -15.28 -0.51 0.93
N ILE A 101 -14.48 0.07 0.03
CA ILE A 101 -14.38 1.51 -0.17
C ILE A 101 -15.35 1.95 -1.27
N GLU A 102 -16.26 2.85 -0.93
CA GLU A 102 -17.14 3.50 -1.89
C GLU A 102 -17.31 4.99 -1.51
N GLU A 103 -16.79 5.89 -2.35
CA GLU A 103 -16.75 7.31 -2.03
C GLU A 103 -17.15 8.20 -3.21
N THR A 104 -17.40 9.48 -2.93
CA THR A 104 -17.83 10.45 -3.94
C THR A 104 -16.68 11.12 -4.69
N SER A 105 -15.44 11.02 -4.20
CA SER A 105 -14.25 11.59 -4.85
C SER A 105 -12.99 10.76 -4.58
N TRP A 106 -12.03 10.84 -5.49
CA TRP A 106 -10.77 10.10 -5.38
C TRP A 106 -9.94 10.54 -4.18
N VAL A 107 -9.99 11.81 -3.80
CA VAL A 107 -9.34 12.30 -2.57
C VAL A 107 -9.87 11.58 -1.34
N ARG A 108 -11.19 11.37 -1.24
CA ARG A 108 -11.77 10.64 -0.11
C ARG A 108 -11.33 9.17 -0.10
N VAL A 109 -11.29 8.54 -1.28
CA VAL A 109 -10.70 7.21 -1.45
C VAL A 109 -9.25 7.21 -0.96
N ALA A 110 -8.41 8.13 -1.42
CA ALA A 110 -7.00 8.23 -1.04
C ALA A 110 -6.80 8.48 0.47
N VAL A 111 -7.70 9.22 1.11
CA VAL A 111 -7.67 9.43 2.57
C VAL A 111 -7.96 8.14 3.34
N ILE A 112 -8.90 7.32 2.87
CA ILE A 112 -9.18 5.99 3.45
C ILE A 112 -7.98 5.06 3.20
N LEU A 113 -7.47 5.01 1.96
CA LEU A 113 -6.30 4.23 1.59
C LEU A 113 -5.04 4.60 2.39
N HIS A 114 -4.93 5.85 2.87
CA HIS A 114 -3.79 6.27 3.69
C HIS A 114 -3.64 5.49 5.01
N GLN A 115 -4.71 4.83 5.47
CA GLN A 115 -4.64 3.95 6.64
C GLN A 115 -3.86 2.67 6.35
N MET A 116 -3.85 2.21 5.10
CA MET A 116 -3.22 0.94 4.70
C MET A 116 -2.00 1.11 3.78
N ALA A 117 -1.86 2.25 3.09
CA ALA A 117 -0.78 2.51 2.14
C ALA A 117 -0.44 3.99 2.03
N SER A 118 0.83 4.31 1.78
CA SER A 118 1.33 5.67 1.63
C SER A 118 1.13 6.17 0.21
N TRP A 119 0.43 7.28 0.06
CA TRP A 119 0.27 7.97 -1.21
C TRP A 119 1.21 9.18 -1.29
N GLU A 120 1.91 9.37 -2.41
CA GLU A 120 2.90 10.45 -2.57
C GLU A 120 2.28 11.85 -2.42
N PHE A 121 0.99 12.01 -2.73
CA PHE A 121 0.29 13.29 -2.65
C PHE A 121 -0.49 13.50 -1.36
N PHE A 122 -0.45 12.58 -0.39
CA PHE A 122 -1.30 12.65 0.79
C PHE A 122 -1.17 13.98 1.55
N TYR A 123 0.06 14.47 1.75
CA TYR A 123 0.29 15.73 2.44
C TYR A 123 -0.14 16.96 1.63
N ALA A 124 -0.18 16.86 0.29
CA ALA A 124 -0.62 17.95 -0.57
C ALA A 124 -2.14 18.17 -0.47
N ILE A 125 -2.91 17.16 -0.05
CA ILE A 125 -4.37 17.27 0.17
C ILE A 125 -4.71 18.34 1.22
N PHE A 126 -3.86 18.49 2.24
CA PHE A 126 -4.17 19.26 3.47
C PHE A 126 -3.42 20.60 3.58
N GLN A 127 -2.90 21.15 2.48
CA GLN A 127 -2.24 22.45 2.52
C GLN A 127 -3.24 23.53 3.03
N ASP A 128 -2.79 24.34 3.99
CA ASP A 128 -3.55 25.43 4.64
C ASP A 128 -4.77 25.05 5.48
N GLY A 129 -4.83 23.81 6.00
CA GLY A 129 -5.89 23.39 6.93
C GLY A 129 -7.28 23.28 6.31
N ASN A 130 -7.36 23.42 4.98
CA ASN A 130 -8.52 23.11 4.16
C ASN A 130 -8.12 22.03 3.14
N MET A 131 -9.09 21.22 2.72
CA MET A 131 -8.88 20.33 1.58
C MET A 131 -8.65 21.21 0.33
N ASP A 132 -7.48 21.10 -0.30
CA ASP A 132 -7.19 21.86 -1.51
C ASP A 132 -8.22 21.50 -2.58
N ARG A 133 -8.97 22.51 -3.05
CA ARG A 133 -10.03 22.34 -4.05
C ARG A 133 -9.49 21.84 -5.38
N ASN A 134 -8.23 22.12 -5.70
CA ASN A 134 -7.56 21.60 -6.90
C ASN A 134 -7.32 20.09 -6.79
N PHE A 135 -7.18 19.55 -5.58
CA PHE A 135 -7.09 18.12 -5.35
C PHE A 135 -8.47 17.46 -5.23
N ALA A 136 -9.48 18.15 -4.70
CA ALA A 136 -10.81 17.58 -4.48
C ALA A 136 -11.48 17.00 -5.75
N GLU A 137 -11.13 17.52 -6.93
CA GLU A 137 -11.59 17.09 -8.25
C GLU A 137 -10.56 16.24 -9.02
N ARG A 138 -9.44 15.88 -8.39
CA ARG A 138 -8.37 15.12 -9.03
C ARG A 138 -8.82 13.68 -9.28
N GLU A 139 -8.79 13.27 -10.53
CA GLU A 139 -8.90 11.86 -10.94
C GLU A 139 -7.54 11.14 -10.76
N PRO A 140 -7.53 9.80 -10.60
CA PRO A 140 -6.29 9.03 -10.69
C PRO A 140 -5.60 9.29 -12.04
N LYS A 141 -4.26 9.30 -12.03
CA LYS A 141 -3.41 9.66 -13.17
C LYS A 141 -3.37 8.62 -14.27
#